data_AF-A0A1F5PFI6-F1
#
_entry.id   AF-A0A1F5PFI6-F1
#
_cell.length_a   1.000
_cell.length_b   1.000
_cell.length_c   1.000
_cell.angle_alpha   90.00
_cell.angle_beta   90.00
_cell.angle_gamma   90.00
#
_symmetry.space_group_name_H-M   'P 1'
#
loop_
_entity.id
_entity.type
_entity.pdbx_description
1 polymer ?
#
loop_
_entity_poly.entity_id
_entity_poly.type
_entity_poly.pdbx_seq_one_letter_code
_entity_poly.pdbx_strand_id
1 'polypeptide(L)'
;MSATSVLYPVKRIGEWIDLNFLVFEAPAKQIRHLVLADRRVNEYQLLLKAGYEGPRSDNLLRSYETELASSEYMAEQLTLLDNQYRTTIESVYITSLSDYITLEAAGSDALTQRFLAAAQDYNHKAIQVLIQRHRYTPEDQSNYQALIQLRLAYESVKTGLSAEQRQKLEKAEQILEEGTELEYAYDLIAGRSN
;
A
#
# COMPACT_ATOMS: atom_id res chain seq x y z
N MET A 1 7.19 23.11 -49.05
CA MET A 1 6.13 22.08 -48.86
C MET A 1 6.75 20.89 -48.14
N SER A 2 6.16 20.56 -46.98
CA SER A 2 6.21 19.31 -46.22
C SER A 2 7.58 18.71 -45.83
N ALA A 3 8.08 19.11 -44.65
CA ALA A 3 8.89 18.23 -43.81
C ALA A 3 7.95 17.44 -42.90
N THR A 4 7.68 16.20 -43.30
CA THR A 4 7.09 15.13 -42.48
C THR A 4 7.89 13.90 -42.90
N SER A 5 8.50 13.12 -42.02
CA SER A 5 7.99 12.64 -40.75
C SER A 5 9.07 11.80 -40.05
N VAL A 6 8.80 11.50 -38.77
CA VAL A 6 9.35 10.43 -37.94
C VAL A 6 10.73 10.68 -37.33
N LEU A 7 10.73 11.33 -36.17
CA LEU A 7 11.78 11.16 -35.17
C LEU A 7 11.15 10.61 -33.88
N TYR A 8 11.70 9.47 -33.45
CA TYR A 8 11.41 8.61 -32.30
C TYR A 8 10.29 7.56 -32.49
N PRO A 9 10.53 6.26 -32.20
CA PRO A 9 11.27 5.79 -31.03
C PRO A 9 12.27 4.64 -31.31
N VAL A 10 13.56 4.85 -31.04
CA VAL A 10 14.49 3.74 -30.82
C VAL A 10 15.19 4.02 -29.50
N LYS A 11 14.59 3.58 -28.38
CA LYS A 11 15.36 3.34 -27.15
C LYS A 11 16.47 2.36 -27.53
N ARG A 12 17.73 2.73 -27.30
CA ARG A 12 18.87 1.95 -27.80
C ARG A 12 18.89 0.61 -27.07
N ILE A 13 19.26 -0.47 -27.76
CA ILE A 13 19.37 -1.84 -27.21
C ILE A 13 20.16 -1.87 -25.88
N GLY A 14 21.16 -0.99 -25.71
CA GLY A 14 21.92 -0.84 -24.46
C GLY A 14 21.09 -0.29 -23.27
N GLU A 15 20.23 0.70 -23.49
CA GLU A 15 19.31 1.21 -22.45
C GLU A 15 18.25 0.15 -22.10
N TRP A 16 17.88 -0.71 -23.05
CA TRP A 16 16.98 -1.85 -22.84
C TRP A 16 17.65 -2.96 -22.00
N ILE A 17 18.94 -3.22 -22.20
CA ILE A 17 19.72 -4.19 -21.41
C ILE A 17 19.96 -3.67 -19.99
N ASP A 18 20.28 -2.39 -19.82
CA ASP A 18 20.45 -1.78 -18.49
C ASP A 18 19.14 -1.75 -17.70
N LEU A 19 18.02 -1.38 -18.33
CA LEU A 19 16.70 -1.47 -17.69
C LEU A 19 16.34 -2.91 -17.33
N ASN A 20 16.59 -3.88 -18.21
CA ASN A 20 16.35 -5.28 -17.87
C ASN A 20 17.26 -5.77 -16.75
N PHE A 21 18.53 -5.39 -16.70
CA PHE A 21 19.42 -5.75 -15.59
C PHE A 21 18.98 -5.14 -14.26
N LEU A 22 18.48 -3.90 -14.28
CA LEU A 22 17.96 -3.21 -13.09
C LEU A 22 16.62 -3.78 -12.62
N VAL A 23 15.80 -4.33 -13.53
CA VAL A 23 14.45 -4.84 -13.25
C VAL A 23 14.40 -6.37 -13.15
N PHE A 24 15.43 -7.09 -13.59
CA PHE A 24 15.49 -8.55 -13.52
C PHE A 24 15.40 -9.01 -12.06
N GLU A 25 14.40 -9.85 -11.78
CA GLU A 25 14.00 -10.28 -10.43
C GLU A 25 13.55 -9.18 -9.47
N ALA A 26 13.55 -7.90 -9.86
CA ALA A 26 13.14 -6.81 -8.96
C ALA A 26 11.68 -6.97 -8.46
N PRO A 27 10.69 -7.36 -9.29
CA PRO A 27 9.36 -7.71 -8.79
C PRO A 27 9.39 -8.87 -7.79
N ALA A 28 10.16 -9.94 -8.07
CA ALA A 28 10.26 -11.09 -7.17
C ALA A 28 10.92 -10.73 -5.83
N LYS A 29 11.94 -9.86 -5.85
CA LYS A 29 12.61 -9.32 -4.65
C LYS A 29 11.66 -8.44 -3.85
N GLN A 30 10.89 -7.58 -4.51
CA GLN A 30 9.86 -6.75 -3.87
C GLN A 30 8.82 -7.62 -3.15
N ILE A 31 8.30 -8.66 -3.82
CA ILE A 31 7.38 -9.62 -3.19
C ILE A 31 8.04 -10.34 -2.01
N ARG A 32 9.33 -10.70 -2.11
CA ARG A 32 10.06 -11.32 -1.00
C ARG A 32 10.11 -10.41 0.23
N HIS A 33 10.31 -9.10 0.04
CA HIS A 33 10.26 -8.13 1.14
C HIS A 33 8.87 -8.08 1.79
N LEU A 34 7.78 -8.10 1.01
CA LEU A 34 6.42 -8.22 1.57
C LEU A 34 6.23 -9.50 2.39
N VAL A 35 6.67 -10.65 1.87
CA VAL A 35 6.60 -11.93 2.58
C VAL A 35 7.41 -11.90 3.88
N LEU A 36 8.55 -11.19 3.90
CA LEU A 36 9.35 -11.04 5.12
C LEU A 36 8.65 -10.11 6.12
N ALA A 37 8.01 -9.03 5.68
CA ALA A 37 7.23 -8.15 6.54
C ALA A 37 6.08 -8.90 7.23
N ASP A 38 5.26 -9.62 6.48
CA ASP A 38 4.16 -10.46 7.01
C ASP A 38 4.68 -11.50 8.02
N ARG A 39 5.83 -12.14 7.75
CA ARG A 39 6.47 -13.05 8.73
C ARG A 39 6.81 -12.35 10.04
N ARG A 40 7.23 -11.08 10.04
CA ARG A 40 7.51 -10.35 11.28
C ARG A 40 6.25 -10.07 12.08
N VAL A 41 5.13 -9.78 11.43
CA VAL A 41 3.82 -9.64 12.09
C VAL A 41 3.42 -10.97 12.73
N ASN A 42 3.53 -12.07 12.00
CA ASN A 42 3.23 -13.41 12.52
C ASN A 42 4.14 -13.81 13.70
N GLU A 43 5.44 -13.56 13.61
CA GLU A 43 6.40 -13.78 14.70
C GLU A 43 6.05 -12.93 15.92
N TYR A 44 5.64 -11.69 15.72
CA TYR A 44 5.23 -10.78 16.80
C TYR A 44 3.98 -11.31 17.52
N GLN A 45 2.96 -11.76 16.78
CA GLN A 45 1.77 -12.35 17.37
C GLN A 45 2.07 -13.61 18.20
N LEU A 46 3.04 -14.43 17.76
CA LEU A 46 3.48 -15.58 18.54
C LEU A 46 4.16 -15.17 19.86
N LEU A 47 4.96 -14.09 19.84
CA LEU A 47 5.57 -13.55 21.07
C LEU A 47 4.52 -12.96 22.02
N LEU A 48 3.53 -12.23 21.50
CA LEU A 48 2.41 -11.72 22.30
C LEU A 48 1.66 -12.84 23.00
N LYS A 49 1.31 -13.93 22.27
CA LYS A 49 0.65 -15.10 22.84
C LYS A 49 1.49 -15.82 23.90
N ALA A 50 2.82 -15.74 23.78
CA ALA A 50 3.76 -16.28 24.76
C ALA A 50 4.02 -15.33 25.95
N GLY A 51 3.42 -14.13 25.96
CA GLY A 51 3.64 -13.11 27.00
C GLY A 51 5.04 -12.51 26.98
N TYR A 52 5.74 -12.54 25.83
CA TYR A 52 7.08 -12.00 25.69
C TYR A 52 7.03 -10.54 25.23
N GLU A 53 7.41 -9.64 26.12
CA GLU A 53 7.66 -8.22 25.82
C GLU A 53 9.13 -7.91 26.07
N GLY A 54 9.81 -7.27 25.11
CA GLY A 54 11.22 -6.92 25.26
C GLY A 54 11.96 -6.69 23.93
N PRO A 55 13.31 -6.65 23.96
CA PRO A 55 14.15 -6.25 22.82
C PRO A 55 13.91 -7.04 21.54
N ARG A 56 13.46 -8.30 21.67
CA ARG A 56 13.12 -9.13 20.51
C ARG A 56 11.92 -8.57 19.74
N SER A 57 10.89 -8.10 20.42
CA SER A 57 9.69 -7.54 19.79
C SER A 57 9.97 -6.19 19.12
N ASP A 58 10.84 -5.37 19.72
CA ASP A 58 11.33 -4.14 19.06
C ASP A 58 12.18 -4.44 17.80
N ASN A 59 12.98 -5.52 17.82
CA ASN A 59 13.73 -5.95 16.63
C ASN A 59 12.81 -6.40 15.50
N LEU A 60 11.68 -7.04 15.82
CA LEU A 60 10.66 -7.41 14.83
C LEU A 60 10.04 -6.18 14.20
N LEU A 61 9.72 -5.14 14.99
CA LEU A 61 9.20 -3.88 14.45
C LEU A 61 10.19 -3.22 13.48
N ARG A 62 11.45 -3.05 13.89
CA ARG A 62 12.47 -2.44 13.02
C ARG A 62 12.66 -3.23 11.73
N SER A 63 12.63 -4.56 11.82
CA SER A 63 12.73 -5.42 10.64
C SER A 63 11.50 -5.23 9.76
N TYR A 64 10.29 -5.27 10.32
CA TYR A 64 9.04 -5.03 9.60
C TYR A 64 9.04 -3.68 8.85
N GLU A 65 9.42 -2.60 9.52
CA GLU A 65 9.54 -1.27 8.90
C GLU A 65 10.56 -1.26 7.74
N THR A 66 11.69 -1.95 7.91
CA THR A 66 12.74 -2.04 6.88
C THR A 66 12.27 -2.82 5.65
N GLU A 67 11.59 -3.94 5.87
CA GLU A 67 11.06 -4.78 4.79
C GLU A 67 9.95 -4.04 4.02
N LEU A 68 9.02 -3.37 4.71
CA LEU A 68 8.00 -2.55 4.06
C LEU A 68 8.61 -1.36 3.30
N ALA A 69 9.57 -0.65 3.88
CA ALA A 69 10.28 0.44 3.21
C ALA A 69 10.96 -0.03 1.92
N SER A 70 11.64 -1.17 1.98
CA SER A 70 12.35 -1.74 0.83
C SER A 70 11.35 -2.15 -0.26
N SER A 71 10.26 -2.80 0.12
CA SER A 71 9.20 -3.19 -0.80
C SER A 71 8.53 -2.00 -1.47
N GLU A 72 8.13 -0.99 -0.69
CA GLU A 72 7.46 0.21 -1.19
C GLU A 72 8.36 0.99 -2.15
N TYR A 73 9.62 1.24 -1.75
CA TYR A 73 10.59 1.89 -2.61
C TYR A 73 10.78 1.13 -3.94
N MET A 74 10.97 -0.19 -3.88
CA MET A 74 11.13 -1.00 -5.10
C MET A 74 9.90 -0.95 -5.99
N ALA A 75 8.71 -1.07 -5.40
CA ALA A 75 7.46 -0.98 -6.15
C ALA A 75 7.33 0.39 -6.81
N GLU A 76 7.67 1.49 -6.13
CA GLU A 76 7.61 2.84 -6.68
C GLU A 76 8.59 3.02 -7.85
N GLN A 77 9.83 2.52 -7.71
CA GLN A 77 10.81 2.58 -8.79
C GLN A 77 10.36 1.75 -10.01
N LEU A 78 9.81 0.55 -9.77
CA LEU A 78 9.32 -0.30 -10.85
C LEU A 78 8.17 0.36 -11.61
N THR A 79 7.22 0.97 -10.90
CA THR A 79 6.07 1.61 -11.54
C THR A 79 6.43 2.90 -12.27
N LEU A 80 7.50 3.59 -11.87
CA LEU A 80 8.06 4.71 -12.63
C LEU A 80 8.68 4.28 -13.96
N LEU A 81 9.20 3.05 -14.03
CA LEU A 81 9.82 2.52 -15.26
C LEU A 81 8.77 2.07 -16.27
N ASP A 82 7.70 1.42 -15.80
CA ASP A 82 6.62 0.92 -16.65
C ASP A 82 5.32 0.70 -15.86
N ASN A 83 4.18 1.10 -16.46
CA ASN A 83 2.85 0.90 -15.90
C ASN A 83 2.49 -0.58 -15.69
N GLN A 84 3.12 -1.51 -16.41
CA GLN A 84 2.89 -2.95 -16.20
C GLN A 84 3.19 -3.41 -14.77
N TYR A 85 4.04 -2.68 -14.03
CA TYR A 85 4.42 -3.01 -12.66
C TYR A 85 3.47 -2.43 -11.61
N ARG A 86 2.38 -1.75 -12.00
CA ARG A 86 1.41 -1.18 -11.05
C ARG A 86 0.99 -2.15 -9.94
N THR A 87 0.80 -3.42 -10.29
CA THR A 87 0.43 -4.50 -9.37
C THR A 87 1.40 -4.69 -8.20
N THR A 88 2.66 -4.24 -8.30
CA THR A 88 3.60 -4.27 -7.18
C THR A 88 3.22 -3.26 -6.10
N ILE A 89 2.74 -2.07 -6.46
CA ILE A 89 2.22 -1.09 -5.49
C ILE A 89 0.89 -1.57 -4.89
N GLU A 90 0.01 -2.16 -5.71
CA GLU A 90 -1.23 -2.76 -5.23
C GLU A 90 -0.93 -3.86 -4.17
N SER A 91 0.12 -4.65 -4.38
CA SER A 91 0.57 -5.67 -3.43
C SER A 91 1.05 -5.07 -2.09
N VAL A 92 1.73 -3.92 -2.12
CA VAL A 92 2.10 -3.17 -0.90
C VAL A 92 0.85 -2.73 -0.16
N TYR A 93 -0.14 -2.16 -0.87
CA TYR A 93 -1.42 -1.77 -0.28
C TYR A 93 -2.13 -2.94 0.39
N ILE A 94 -2.32 -4.05 -0.32
CA ILE A 94 -3.06 -5.22 0.17
C ILE A 94 -2.36 -5.84 1.38
N THR A 95 -1.04 -6.01 1.32
CA THR A 95 -0.27 -6.63 2.41
C THR A 95 -0.33 -5.76 3.67
N SER A 96 -0.04 -4.47 3.54
CA SER A 96 -0.08 -3.54 4.68
C SER A 96 -1.49 -3.39 5.28
N LEU A 97 -2.55 -3.50 4.47
CA LEU A 97 -3.92 -3.55 4.97
C LEU A 97 -4.18 -4.85 5.76
N SER A 98 -3.77 -6.00 5.21
CA SER A 98 -3.90 -7.29 5.88
C SER A 98 -3.14 -7.31 7.23
N ASP A 99 -1.92 -6.76 7.25
CA ASP A 99 -1.11 -6.63 8.46
C ASP A 99 -1.83 -5.73 9.48
N TYR A 100 -2.36 -4.58 9.05
CA TYR A 100 -3.13 -3.68 9.92
C TYR A 100 -4.31 -4.40 10.58
N ILE A 101 -5.12 -5.12 9.80
CA ILE A 101 -6.27 -5.89 10.29
C ILE A 101 -5.82 -6.93 11.34
N THR A 102 -4.73 -7.65 11.02
CA THR A 102 -4.15 -8.70 11.85
C THR A 102 -3.63 -8.16 13.18
N LEU A 103 -3.01 -6.97 13.15
CA LEU A 103 -2.45 -6.30 14.32
C LEU A 103 -3.55 -5.67 15.20
N GLU A 104 -4.61 -5.12 14.61
CA GLU A 104 -5.70 -4.49 15.38
C GLU A 104 -6.44 -5.54 16.20
N ALA A 105 -6.57 -6.76 15.65
CA ALA A 105 -7.09 -7.92 16.38
C ALA A 105 -6.17 -8.42 17.50
N ALA A 106 -4.88 -8.06 17.50
CA ALA A 106 -3.89 -8.57 18.47
C ALA A 106 -3.92 -7.80 19.81
N GLY A 107 -4.30 -6.53 19.82
CA GLY A 107 -4.43 -5.74 21.04
C GLY A 107 -4.11 -4.26 20.90
N SER A 108 -4.00 -3.57 22.04
CA SER A 108 -3.83 -2.12 22.11
C SER A 108 -2.59 -1.68 22.89
N ASP A 109 -1.61 -2.57 23.08
CA ASP A 109 -0.36 -2.20 23.73
C ASP A 109 0.46 -1.23 22.85
N ALA A 110 1.40 -0.52 23.48
CA ALA A 110 2.17 0.54 22.83
C ALA A 110 2.99 0.04 21.63
N LEU A 111 3.46 -1.20 21.65
CA LEU A 111 4.24 -1.76 20.53
C LEU A 111 3.32 -2.15 19.38
N THR A 112 2.17 -2.77 19.65
CA THR A 112 1.15 -3.05 18.62
C THR A 112 0.68 -1.76 17.94
N GLN A 113 0.49 -0.68 18.69
CA GLN A 113 0.15 0.62 18.11
C GLN A 113 1.22 1.17 17.16
N ARG A 114 2.50 0.89 17.41
CA ARG A 114 3.59 1.27 16.48
C ARG A 114 3.56 0.43 15.21
N PHE A 115 3.31 -0.88 15.31
CA PHE A 115 3.12 -1.74 14.14
C PHE A 115 1.91 -1.29 13.30
N LEU A 116 0.79 -0.96 13.95
CA LEU A 116 -0.42 -0.43 13.30
C LEU A 116 -0.13 0.88 12.56
N ALA A 117 0.58 1.81 13.20
CA ALA A 117 0.95 3.08 12.58
C ALA A 117 1.84 2.87 11.34
N ALA A 118 2.81 1.96 11.40
CA ALA A 118 3.64 1.62 10.26
C ALA A 118 2.81 1.00 9.12
N ALA A 119 1.95 0.02 9.42
CA ALA A 119 1.06 -0.60 8.43
C ALA A 119 0.17 0.45 7.74
N GLN A 120 -0.43 1.35 8.51
CA GLN A 120 -1.27 2.42 8.00
C GLN A 120 -0.49 3.42 7.14
N ASP A 121 0.73 3.77 7.51
CA ASP A 121 1.57 4.71 6.75
C ASP A 121 1.91 4.15 5.36
N TYR A 122 2.34 2.88 5.28
CA TYR A 122 2.64 2.26 3.99
C TYR A 122 1.39 1.98 3.15
N ASN A 123 0.26 1.66 3.78
CA ASN A 123 -1.02 1.54 3.08
C ASN A 123 -1.43 2.87 2.42
N HIS A 124 -1.29 3.97 3.16
CA HIS A 124 -1.58 5.31 2.65
C HIS A 124 -0.61 5.73 1.53
N LYS A 125 0.70 5.52 1.70
CA LYS A 125 1.69 5.80 0.64
C LYS A 125 1.37 5.05 -0.64
N ALA A 126 1.04 3.76 -0.55
CA ALA A 126 0.72 2.95 -1.71
C ALA A 126 -0.51 3.46 -2.46
N ILE A 127 -1.62 3.77 -1.77
CA ILE A 127 -2.82 4.28 -2.45
C ILE A 127 -2.60 5.67 -3.06
N GLN A 128 -1.85 6.53 -2.39
CA GLN A 128 -1.47 7.85 -2.88
C GLN A 128 -0.67 7.76 -4.18
N VAL A 129 0.30 6.83 -4.23
CA VAL A 129 1.07 6.56 -5.46
C VAL A 129 0.16 6.07 -6.59
N LEU A 130 -0.76 5.14 -6.32
CA LEU A 130 -1.73 4.64 -7.31
C LEU A 130 -2.58 5.78 -7.89
N ILE A 131 -3.20 6.56 -7.01
CA ILE A 131 -4.11 7.67 -7.35
C ILE A 131 -3.36 8.77 -8.13
N GLN A 132 -2.23 9.27 -7.60
CA GLN A 132 -1.58 10.47 -8.14
C GLN A 132 -0.71 10.18 -9.38
N ARG A 133 -0.04 9.01 -9.43
CA ARG A 133 1.00 8.74 -10.43
C ARG A 133 0.52 7.89 -11.59
N HIS A 134 -0.47 7.03 -11.38
CA HIS A 134 -0.97 6.11 -12.40
C HIS A 134 -2.31 6.62 -12.94
N ARG A 135 -2.21 7.73 -13.70
CA ARG A 135 -3.33 8.56 -14.20
C ARG A 135 -4.57 7.74 -14.59
N TYR A 136 -5.70 8.22 -14.06
CA TYR A 136 -7.06 7.69 -14.19
C TYR A 136 -7.50 7.43 -15.65
N THR A 137 -7.21 6.22 -16.15
CA THR A 137 -8.11 5.59 -17.12
C THR A 137 -9.34 5.07 -16.36
N PRO A 138 -10.49 4.87 -17.02
CA PRO A 138 -11.67 4.29 -16.36
C PRO A 138 -11.39 2.94 -15.70
N GLU A 139 -10.49 2.13 -16.29
CA GLU A 139 -10.06 0.85 -15.73
C GLU A 139 -9.25 1.04 -14.45
N ASP A 140 -8.26 1.94 -14.45
CA ASP A 140 -7.41 2.20 -13.29
C ASP A 140 -8.22 2.83 -12.14
N GLN A 141 -9.14 3.73 -12.47
CA GLN A 141 -10.07 4.32 -11.51
C GLN A 141 -10.94 3.25 -10.83
N SER A 142 -11.47 2.30 -11.61
CA SER A 142 -12.26 1.18 -11.06
C SER A 142 -11.40 0.27 -10.16
N ASN A 143 -10.16 -0.01 -10.54
CA ASN A 143 -9.24 -0.82 -9.74
C ASN A 143 -8.91 -0.12 -8.40
N TYR A 144 -8.63 1.18 -8.41
CA TYR A 144 -8.31 1.91 -7.17
C TYR A 144 -9.52 2.10 -6.29
N GLN A 145 -10.69 2.35 -6.88
CA GLN A 145 -11.95 2.34 -6.15
C GLN A 145 -12.17 0.99 -5.44
N ALA A 146 -11.92 -0.14 -6.10
CA ALA A 146 -12.04 -1.46 -5.48
C ALA A 146 -11.09 -1.65 -4.29
N LEU A 147 -9.85 -1.14 -4.38
CA LEU A 147 -8.92 -1.16 -3.25
C LEU A 147 -9.42 -0.33 -2.06
N ILE A 148 -9.91 0.89 -2.32
CA ILE A 148 -10.45 1.77 -1.27
C ILE A 148 -11.72 1.17 -0.65
N GLN A 149 -12.59 0.56 -1.46
CA GLN A 149 -13.76 -0.17 -0.99
C GLN A 149 -13.40 -1.34 -0.08
N LEU A 150 -12.26 -1.99 -0.32
CA LEU A 150 -11.75 -3.06 0.56
C LEU A 150 -11.46 -2.52 1.97
N ARG A 151 -10.85 -1.33 2.07
CA ARG A 151 -10.64 -0.64 3.36
C ARG A 151 -11.95 -0.19 4.00
N LEU A 152 -12.87 0.40 3.22
CA LEU A 152 -14.18 0.82 3.70
C LEU A 152 -14.94 -0.35 4.32
N ALA A 153 -15.02 -1.47 3.61
CA ALA A 153 -15.71 -2.67 4.08
C ALA A 153 -15.17 -3.16 5.44
N TYR A 154 -13.85 -3.05 5.64
CA TYR A 154 -13.22 -3.37 6.91
C TYR A 154 -13.59 -2.37 8.02
N GLU A 155 -13.45 -1.07 7.77
CA GLU A 155 -13.72 -0.04 8.78
C GLU A 155 -15.20 -0.03 9.19
N SER A 156 -16.12 -0.22 8.24
CA SER A 156 -17.58 -0.15 8.48
C SER A 156 -18.12 -1.26 9.39
N VAL A 157 -17.41 -2.39 9.52
CA VAL A 157 -17.83 -3.50 10.40
C VAL A 157 -17.21 -3.43 11.80
N LYS A 158 -16.35 -2.44 12.07
CA LYS A 158 -15.73 -2.30 13.39
C LYS A 158 -16.77 -1.96 14.46
N THR A 159 -16.64 -2.62 15.61
CA THR A 159 -17.45 -2.29 16.79
C THR A 159 -16.90 -1.03 17.48
N GLY A 160 -17.79 -0.20 18.01
CA GLY A 160 -17.37 0.97 18.80
C GLY A 160 -17.03 2.23 18.00
N LEU A 161 -17.37 2.27 16.71
CA LEU A 161 -17.25 3.49 15.90
C LEU A 161 -18.07 4.64 16.51
N SER A 162 -17.43 5.79 16.68
CA SER A 162 -18.08 7.03 17.10
C SER A 162 -19.07 7.53 16.03
N ALA A 163 -20.01 8.39 16.43
CA ALA A 163 -20.96 8.99 15.48
C ALA A 163 -20.25 9.75 14.35
N GLU A 164 -19.16 10.45 14.67
CA GLU A 164 -18.34 11.16 13.68
C GLU A 164 -17.66 10.18 12.70
N GLN A 165 -17.11 9.08 13.20
CA GLN A 165 -16.48 8.06 12.35
C GLN A 165 -17.48 7.44 11.38
N ARG A 166 -18.69 7.12 11.85
CA ARG A 166 -19.76 6.59 10.97
C ARG A 166 -20.13 7.58 9.87
N GLN A 167 -20.30 8.86 10.21
CA GLN A 167 -20.58 9.91 9.22
C GLN A 167 -19.46 10.04 8.18
N LYS A 168 -18.18 9.91 8.59
CA LYS A 168 -17.05 9.92 7.65
C LYS A 168 -17.08 8.72 6.69
N LEU A 169 -17.40 7.52 7.20
CA LEU A 169 -17.51 6.31 6.37
C LEU A 169 -18.70 6.39 5.40
N GLU A 170 -19.87 6.85 5.86
CA GLU A 170 -21.04 7.07 5.00
C GLU A 170 -20.74 8.09 3.89
N LYS A 171 -20.03 9.17 4.22
CA LYS A 171 -19.59 10.15 3.22
C LYS A 171 -18.59 9.57 2.23
N ALA A 172 -17.63 8.77 2.70
CA ALA A 172 -16.67 8.11 1.83
C ALA A 172 -17.34 7.14 0.86
N GLU A 173 -18.35 6.40 1.33
CA GLU A 173 -19.16 5.51 0.49
C GLU A 173 -19.85 6.27 -0.64
N GLN A 174 -20.50 7.40 -0.33
CA GLN A 174 -21.13 8.27 -1.34
C GLN A 174 -20.14 8.75 -2.40
N ILE A 175 -18.96 9.23 -1.99
CA ILE A 175 -17.92 9.71 -2.91
C ILE A 175 -17.44 8.58 -3.83
N LEU A 176 -17.29 7.36 -3.29
CA LEU A 176 -16.92 6.19 -4.08
C LEU A 176 -18.02 5.79 -5.06
N GLU A 177 -19.30 5.84 -4.68
CA GLU A 177 -20.43 5.56 -5.59
C GLU A 177 -20.50 6.55 -6.76
N GLU A 178 -20.23 7.83 -6.50
CA GLU A 178 -20.12 8.87 -7.53
C GLU A 178 -18.90 8.67 -8.43
N GLY A 179 -17.91 7.89 -7.97
CA GLY A 179 -16.66 7.65 -8.66
C GLY A 179 -15.77 8.89 -8.74
N THR A 180 -15.98 9.89 -7.89
CA THR A 180 -15.18 11.13 -7.89
C THR A 180 -14.23 11.15 -6.69
N GLU A 181 -13.20 11.98 -6.73
CA GLU A 181 -12.33 12.30 -5.57
C GLU A 181 -11.85 11.10 -4.73
N LEU A 182 -11.34 10.03 -5.37
CA LEU A 182 -10.90 8.79 -4.69
C LEU A 182 -9.92 9.04 -3.52
N GLU A 183 -9.04 10.01 -3.66
CA GLU A 183 -8.09 10.39 -2.61
C GLU A 183 -8.82 10.88 -1.34
N TYR A 184 -9.83 11.72 -1.53
CA TYR A 184 -10.62 12.26 -0.44
C TYR A 184 -11.47 11.18 0.24
N ALA A 185 -12.05 10.26 -0.54
CA ALA A 185 -12.74 9.10 0.02
C ALA A 185 -11.81 8.25 0.90
N TYR A 186 -10.59 8.00 0.44
CA TYR A 186 -9.62 7.24 1.22
C TYR A 186 -9.24 7.97 2.52
N ASP A 187 -8.99 9.27 2.48
CA ASP A 187 -8.60 10.07 3.65
C ASP A 187 -9.69 10.10 4.73
N LEU A 188 -10.96 10.16 4.32
CA LEU A 188 -12.12 10.02 5.22
C LEU A 188 -12.12 8.67 5.94
N ILE A 189 -11.85 7.58 5.21
CA ILE A 189 -11.82 6.21 5.76
C ILE A 189 -10.62 6.02 6.69
N ALA A 190 -9.45 6.53 6.31
CA ALA A 190 -8.22 6.43 7.09
C ALA A 190 -8.20 7.32 8.35
N GLY A 191 -9.23 8.15 8.54
CA GLY A 191 -9.33 9.09 9.66
C GLY A 191 -8.31 10.23 9.58
N ARG A 192 -7.79 10.52 8.38
CA ARG A 192 -6.86 11.62 8.11
C ARG A 192 -7.67 12.81 7.58
N SER A 193 -8.31 13.55 8.46
CA SER A 193 -8.93 14.84 8.11
C SER A 193 -8.14 15.94 8.82
N ASN A 194 -7.64 16.93 8.05
CA ASN A 194 -6.98 18.13 8.57
C ASN A 194 -7.84 18.89 9.59
#